data_AF-A0A174QNX3-F1
#
_entry.id   AF-A0A174QNX3-F1
#
_cell.length_a   1.000
_cell.length_b   1.000
_cell.length_c   1.000
_cell.angle_alpha   90.00
_cell.angle_beta   90.00
_cell.angle_gamma   90.00
#
_symmetry.space_group_name_H-M   'P 1'
#
loop_
_entity.id
_entity.type
_entity.pdbx_description
1 polymer ?
#
loop_
_entity_poly.entity_id
_entity_poly.type
_entity_poly.pdbx_seq_one_letter_code
_entity_poly.pdbx_strand_id
1 'polypeptide(L)'
;MGRIANYSNTQKYSDKKSFDGKPVEEGKVLVPFKKEDMNLMPGEYIDDNFTTFHLGEFKIVVGFMAISEGYFASYMQEFWDKLTKELEARREGRCVIGKNADGTDKLCPYTRKCKGCQNKGLLERRNTHRVEIISLDYEYEGDGFDIEDTSTPSVEDQVLEKIDPEPTEDELKLQMLAHFDKTNPRYGQIIRLSLSGMSIDDICITIGLKSSRGRQEINNAHDAVCDYLKLRHHKKNRK
;
A
#
# COMPACT_ATOMS: atom_id res chain seq x y z
N MET A 1 -32.20 9.83 30.70
CA MET A 1 -33.37 10.45 30.04
C MET A 1 -32.86 11.37 28.94
N GLY A 2 -32.91 10.90 27.70
CA GLY A 2 -32.59 11.74 26.54
C GLY A 2 -33.68 12.81 26.42
N ARG A 3 -33.29 14.09 26.32
CA ARG A 3 -34.23 15.11 25.88
C ARG A 3 -34.70 14.69 24.49
N ILE A 4 -35.99 14.42 24.31
CA ILE A 4 -36.57 14.24 22.98
C ILE A 4 -36.33 15.56 22.27
N ALA A 5 -35.39 15.57 21.32
CA ALA A 5 -35.09 16.76 20.56
C ALA A 5 -36.29 17.03 19.66
N ASN A 6 -36.98 18.15 19.92
CA ASN A 6 -38.11 18.54 19.10
C ASN A 6 -37.58 19.17 17.80
N TYR A 7 -37.65 18.42 16.70
CA TYR A 7 -37.25 18.86 15.36
C TYR A 7 -38.39 19.50 14.56
N SER A 8 -39.52 19.84 15.20
CA SER A 8 -40.66 20.49 14.52
C SER A 8 -40.50 22.00 14.32
N ASN A 9 -39.51 22.64 14.96
CA ASN A 9 -39.28 24.07 14.80
C ASN A 9 -38.43 24.37 13.56
N THR A 10 -39.08 24.48 12.39
CA THR A 10 -38.47 24.77 11.09
C THR A 10 -37.88 26.18 11.00
N GLN A 11 -38.33 27.10 11.86
CA GLN A 11 -37.88 28.50 11.91
C GLN A 11 -36.76 28.76 12.92
N LYS A 12 -36.16 27.70 13.49
CA LYS A 12 -35.13 27.81 14.53
C LYS A 12 -33.91 28.64 14.13
N TYR A 13 -33.57 28.67 12.84
CA TYR A 13 -32.38 29.34 12.32
C TYR A 13 -32.72 30.46 11.33
N SER A 14 -33.94 31.00 11.38
CA SER A 14 -34.37 32.11 10.50
C SER A 14 -33.61 33.41 10.76
N ASP A 15 -32.99 33.55 11.94
CA ASP A 15 -32.12 34.67 12.31
C ASP A 15 -30.70 34.56 11.72
N LYS A 16 -30.37 33.46 11.05
CA LYS A 16 -29.04 33.18 10.48
C LYS A 16 -28.99 33.53 9.00
N LYS A 17 -27.76 33.76 8.53
CA LYS A 17 -27.46 33.98 7.10
C LYS A 17 -27.00 32.68 6.45
N SER A 18 -27.33 32.49 5.18
CA SER A 18 -26.81 31.37 4.38
C SER A 18 -25.28 31.46 4.27
N PHE A 19 -24.61 30.31 4.19
CA PHE A 19 -23.15 30.24 4.07
C PHE A 19 -22.61 31.01 2.84
N ASP A 20 -23.38 31.09 1.76
CA ASP A 20 -23.05 31.79 0.51
C ASP A 20 -23.66 33.20 0.41
N GLY A 21 -24.38 33.65 1.45
CA GLY A 21 -25.03 34.96 1.49
C GLY A 21 -26.27 35.11 0.62
N LYS A 22 -26.75 34.03 -0.04
CA LYS A 22 -27.97 34.08 -0.85
C LYS A 22 -29.22 34.18 0.04
N PRO A 23 -30.27 34.88 -0.43
CA PRO A 23 -31.55 34.91 0.27
C PRO A 23 -32.20 33.52 0.27
N VAL A 24 -32.97 33.25 1.32
CA VAL A 24 -33.76 32.01 1.43
C VAL A 24 -35.03 32.18 0.59
N GLU A 25 -35.22 31.30 -0.39
CA GLU A 25 -36.43 31.28 -1.22
C GLU A 25 -37.68 30.88 -0.41
N GLU A 26 -38.86 31.29 -0.87
CA GLU A 26 -40.13 30.90 -0.25
C GLU A 26 -40.30 29.37 -0.25
N GLY A 27 -40.68 28.82 0.91
CA GLY A 27 -40.81 27.37 1.11
C GLY A 27 -39.50 26.63 1.45
N LYS A 28 -38.37 27.35 1.53
CA LYS A 28 -37.10 26.81 2.05
C LYS A 28 -36.82 27.33 3.47
N VAL A 29 -36.06 26.54 4.22
CA VAL A 29 -35.65 26.81 5.60
C VAL A 29 -34.17 26.53 5.77
N LEU A 30 -33.53 27.25 6.71
CA LEU A 30 -32.11 27.10 6.99
C LEU A 30 -31.83 25.93 7.93
N VAL A 31 -30.83 25.12 7.57
CA VAL A 31 -30.31 24.03 8.38
C VAL A 31 -28.80 24.11 8.55
N PRO A 32 -28.27 23.71 9.71
CA PRO A 32 -26.84 23.74 9.98
C PRO A 32 -26.13 22.57 9.31
N PHE A 33 -24.92 22.80 8.79
CA PHE A 33 -24.00 21.77 8.34
C PHE A 33 -22.61 22.05 8.89
N LYS A 34 -21.75 21.02 9.03
CA LYS A 34 -20.36 21.21 9.45
C LYS A 34 -19.51 21.72 8.29
N LYS A 35 -18.72 22.78 8.50
CA LYS A 35 -17.81 23.32 7.48
C LYS A 35 -16.87 22.24 6.92
N GLU A 36 -16.36 21.38 7.79
CA GLU A 36 -15.44 20.27 7.46
C GLU A 36 -16.07 19.20 6.55
N ASP A 37 -17.40 19.02 6.60
CA ASP A 37 -18.09 17.98 5.81
C ASP A 37 -18.32 18.41 4.35
N MET A 38 -18.26 19.71 4.03
CA MET A 38 -18.74 20.25 2.75
C MET A 38 -17.66 20.56 1.71
N ASN A 39 -16.38 20.28 1.98
CA ASN A 39 -15.25 20.47 1.03
C ASN A 39 -15.32 21.80 0.23
N LEU A 40 -15.71 22.89 0.89
CA LEU A 40 -15.97 24.18 0.23
C LEU A 40 -14.66 24.85 -0.18
N MET A 41 -14.59 25.37 -1.40
CA MET A 41 -13.42 26.09 -1.90
C MET A 41 -13.43 27.57 -1.43
N PRO A 42 -12.25 28.19 -1.25
CA PRO A 42 -12.17 29.62 -0.96
C PRO A 42 -12.91 30.44 -2.03
N GLY A 43 -13.87 31.28 -1.62
CA GLY A 43 -14.71 32.09 -2.50
C GLY A 43 -16.14 31.58 -2.70
N GLU A 44 -16.45 30.34 -2.33
CA GLU A 44 -17.81 29.78 -2.38
C GLU A 44 -18.65 30.13 -1.14
N TYR A 45 -18.02 30.70 -0.11
CA TYR A 45 -18.64 30.93 1.17
C TYR A 45 -18.14 32.23 1.82
N ILE A 46 -18.95 32.77 2.73
CA ILE A 46 -18.65 33.96 3.53
C ILE A 46 -18.32 33.48 4.95
N ASP A 47 -17.06 33.62 5.36
CA ASP A 47 -16.60 33.16 6.68
C ASP A 47 -17.42 33.74 7.84
N ASP A 48 -17.82 35.01 7.75
CA ASP A 48 -18.63 35.70 8.76
C ASP A 48 -20.03 35.09 8.97
N ASN A 49 -20.52 34.30 8.02
CA ASN A 49 -21.83 33.64 8.12
C ASN A 49 -21.74 32.30 8.86
N PHE A 50 -20.54 31.80 9.17
CA PHE A 50 -20.36 30.61 9.98
C PHE A 50 -20.50 30.93 11.47
N THR A 51 -21.04 29.97 12.22
CA THR A 51 -21.16 30.07 13.67
C THR A 51 -20.47 28.89 14.34
N THR A 52 -20.06 29.06 15.59
CA THR A 52 -19.46 27.96 16.35
C THR A 52 -20.49 27.40 17.33
N PHE A 53 -20.80 26.11 17.24
CA PHE A 53 -21.57 25.42 18.27
C PHE A 53 -20.64 24.89 19.35
N HIS A 54 -20.97 25.20 20.60
CA HIS A 54 -20.27 24.71 21.79
C HIS A 54 -20.98 23.49 22.37
N LEU A 55 -20.42 22.30 22.19
CA LEU A 55 -21.00 21.02 22.59
C LEU A 55 -20.17 20.41 23.72
N GLY A 56 -20.22 21.06 24.88
CA GLY A 56 -19.35 20.75 26.01
C GLY A 56 -17.95 21.31 25.75
N GLU A 57 -16.95 20.43 25.71
CA GLU A 57 -15.55 20.80 25.43
C GLU A 57 -15.26 20.93 23.92
N PHE A 58 -16.15 20.41 23.07
CA PHE A 58 -15.98 20.41 21.63
C PHE A 58 -16.56 21.68 21.01
N LYS A 59 -15.80 22.28 20.10
CA LYS A 59 -16.23 23.39 19.26
C LYS A 59 -16.36 22.86 17.83
N ILE A 60 -17.52 23.07 17.21
CA ILE A 60 -17.73 22.75 15.79
C ILE A 60 -18.11 24.02 15.04
N VAL A 61 -17.51 24.24 13.88
CA VAL A 61 -17.83 25.35 12.98
C VAL A 61 -18.93 24.90 12.04
N VAL A 62 -20.05 25.62 12.04
CA VAL A 62 -21.24 25.29 11.26
C VAL A 62 -21.66 26.44 10.36
N GLY A 63 -21.98 26.11 9.12
CA GLY A 63 -22.64 27.00 8.16
C GLY A 63 -24.13 26.67 8.08
N PHE A 64 -24.90 27.54 7.43
CA PHE A 64 -26.34 27.31 7.21
C PHE A 64 -26.64 27.21 5.72
N MET A 65 -27.37 26.19 5.32
CA MET A 65 -27.84 26.00 3.94
C MET A 65 -29.36 25.95 3.89
N ALA A 66 -29.94 26.37 2.77
CA ALA A 66 -31.39 26.32 2.56
C ALA A 66 -31.82 24.95 2.02
N ILE A 67 -32.82 24.33 2.66
CA ILE A 67 -33.46 23.09 2.20
C ILE A 67 -34.98 23.28 2.14
N SER A 68 -35.70 22.41 1.43
CA SER A 68 -37.17 22.42 1.46
C SER A 68 -37.68 22.03 2.85
N GLU A 69 -38.71 22.74 3.33
CA GLU A 69 -39.27 22.59 4.68
C GLU A 69 -39.69 21.14 5.00
N GLY A 70 -40.17 20.39 4.01
CA GLY A 70 -40.58 19.00 4.17
C GLY A 70 -39.45 18.05 4.62
N TYR A 71 -38.19 18.41 4.35
CA TYR A 71 -37.01 17.61 4.74
C TYR A 71 -36.36 18.06 6.04
N PHE A 72 -36.88 19.10 6.69
CA PHE A 72 -36.25 19.69 7.87
C PHE A 72 -36.10 18.69 9.01
N ALA A 73 -37.18 17.97 9.35
CA ALA A 73 -37.17 17.05 10.48
C ALA A 73 -36.20 15.88 10.27
N SER A 74 -36.21 15.27 9.08
CA SER A 74 -35.32 14.15 8.74
C SER A 74 -33.85 14.60 8.70
N TYR A 75 -33.57 15.73 8.06
CA TYR A 75 -32.21 16.28 8.00
C TYR A 75 -31.66 16.59 9.39
N MET A 76 -32.46 17.26 10.22
CA MET A 76 -32.04 17.61 11.59
C MET A 76 -31.77 16.36 12.42
N GLN A 77 -32.59 15.33 12.29
CA GLN A 77 -32.35 14.05 12.97
C GLN A 77 -31.02 13.44 12.53
N GLU A 78 -30.77 13.31 11.23
CA GLU A 78 -29.53 12.75 10.70
C GLU A 78 -28.29 13.56 11.10
N PHE A 79 -28.38 14.89 11.03
CA PHE A 79 -27.31 15.80 11.44
C PHE A 79 -26.93 15.59 12.92
N TRP A 80 -27.92 15.57 13.81
CA TRP A 80 -27.68 15.38 15.23
C TRP A 80 -27.27 13.94 15.57
N ASP A 81 -27.77 12.93 14.86
CA ASP A 81 -27.36 11.54 15.05
C ASP A 81 -25.89 11.33 14.65
N LYS A 82 -25.47 11.85 13.49
CA LYS A 82 -24.06 11.82 13.05
C LYS A 82 -23.16 12.54 14.05
N LEU A 83 -23.55 13.75 14.45
CA LEU A 83 -22.81 14.57 15.40
C LEU A 83 -22.73 13.92 16.79
N THR A 84 -23.81 13.28 17.25
CA THR A 84 -23.83 12.59 18.56
C THR A 84 -22.89 11.40 18.54
N LYS A 85 -22.89 10.59 17.48
CA LYS A 85 -21.96 9.45 17.32
C LYS A 85 -20.50 9.91 17.34
N GLU A 86 -20.17 10.97 16.62
CA GLU A 86 -18.80 11.52 16.62
C GLU A 86 -18.39 12.03 18.00
N LEU A 87 -19.29 12.75 18.69
CA LEU A 87 -19.03 13.23 20.04
C LEU A 87 -18.87 12.07 21.03
N GLU A 88 -19.62 10.98 20.88
CA GLU A 88 -19.47 9.78 21.68
C GLU A 88 -18.11 9.13 21.51
N ALA A 89 -17.58 9.07 20.28
CA ALA A 89 -16.24 8.54 20.00
C ALA A 89 -15.13 9.46 20.56
N ARG A 90 -15.30 10.78 20.49
CA ARG A 90 -14.28 11.75 20.93
C ARG A 90 -14.27 12.02 22.42
N ARG A 91 -15.40 11.84 23.12
CA ARG A 91 -15.50 12.08 24.58
C ARG A 91 -14.57 11.15 25.33
N GLU A 92 -14.00 11.66 26.41
CA GLU A 92 -13.23 10.82 27.33
C GLU A 92 -14.14 9.76 27.95
N GLY A 93 -13.66 8.53 28.00
CA GLY A 93 -14.37 7.38 28.53
C GLY A 93 -14.59 7.41 30.04
N ARG A 94 -15.09 6.30 30.57
CA ARG A 94 -15.25 6.10 32.01
C ARG A 94 -13.95 5.57 32.60
N CYS A 95 -13.65 5.97 33.84
CA CYS A 95 -12.49 5.43 34.56
C CYS A 95 -12.67 3.92 34.79
N VAL A 96 -11.60 3.15 34.57
CA VAL A 96 -11.52 1.72 34.89
C VAL A 96 -11.20 1.58 36.38
N ILE A 97 -12.07 0.91 37.14
CA ILE A 97 -11.93 0.70 38.59
C ILE A 97 -11.43 -0.72 38.94
N GLY A 98 -11.24 -1.57 37.94
CA GLY A 98 -10.77 -2.95 38.09
C GLY A 98 -11.20 -3.81 36.90
N LYS A 99 -11.08 -5.13 37.06
CA LYS A 99 -11.52 -6.13 36.08
C LYS A 99 -12.71 -6.92 36.66
N ASN A 100 -13.64 -7.30 35.79
CA ASN A 100 -14.69 -8.26 36.10
C ASN A 100 -14.13 -9.70 36.05
N ALA A 101 -14.90 -10.67 36.56
CA ALA A 101 -14.48 -12.08 36.57
C ALA A 101 -14.28 -12.69 35.17
N ASP A 102 -14.93 -12.10 34.16
CA ASP A 102 -14.78 -12.44 32.73
C ASP A 102 -13.56 -11.76 32.06
N GLY A 103 -12.77 -11.00 32.82
CA GLY A 103 -11.61 -10.25 32.30
C GLY A 103 -11.95 -8.90 31.66
N THR A 104 -13.22 -8.52 31.55
CA THR A 104 -13.62 -7.21 31.00
C THR A 104 -13.36 -6.07 32.00
N ASP A 105 -13.20 -4.83 31.50
CA ASP A 105 -12.99 -3.69 32.37
C ASP A 105 -14.25 -3.33 33.16
N LYS A 106 -14.09 -3.25 34.48
CA LYS A 106 -15.11 -2.72 35.36
C LYS A 106 -15.02 -1.19 35.32
N LEU A 107 -16.03 -0.55 34.74
CA LEU A 107 -16.10 0.90 34.61
C LEU A 107 -16.74 1.55 35.85
N CYS A 108 -16.30 2.77 36.18
CA CYS A 108 -16.89 3.57 37.26
C CYS A 108 -18.42 3.76 37.06
N PRO A 109 -19.26 3.48 38.06
CA PRO A 109 -20.71 3.60 37.95
C PRO A 109 -21.18 5.07 37.92
N TYR A 110 -20.37 6.01 38.39
CA TYR A 110 -20.72 7.43 38.43
C TYR A 110 -20.55 8.08 37.05
N THR A 111 -21.67 8.35 36.37
CA THR A 111 -21.69 9.06 35.08
C THR A 111 -21.66 10.58 35.30
N ARG A 112 -20.78 11.29 34.58
CA ARG A 112 -20.72 12.77 34.51
C ARG A 112 -20.43 13.51 35.85
N LYS A 113 -20.04 12.80 36.91
CA LYS A 113 -19.73 13.37 38.24
C LYS A 113 -18.22 13.43 38.56
N CYS A 114 -17.36 13.44 37.55
CA CYS A 114 -15.91 13.54 37.77
C CYS A 114 -15.43 14.94 38.22
N LYS A 115 -16.32 15.91 38.46
CA LYS A 115 -15.95 17.21 39.03
C LYS A 115 -15.58 17.01 40.50
N GLY A 116 -14.29 17.14 40.84
CA GLY A 116 -13.76 16.95 42.20
C GLY A 116 -13.43 15.50 42.58
N CYS A 117 -13.39 14.56 41.63
CA CYS A 117 -12.92 13.20 41.91
C CYS A 117 -11.41 13.20 42.14
N GLN A 118 -10.95 12.72 43.30
CA GLN A 118 -9.52 12.59 43.62
C GLN A 118 -8.77 11.71 42.60
N ASN A 119 -9.48 10.78 41.97
CA ASN A 119 -8.93 9.85 40.98
C ASN A 119 -9.09 10.32 39.53
N LYS A 120 -9.56 11.57 39.30
CA LYS A 120 -9.72 12.10 37.94
C LYS A 120 -8.34 12.22 37.28
N GLY A 121 -8.15 11.49 36.17
CA GLY A 121 -6.88 11.47 35.43
C GLY A 121 -5.80 10.55 36.04
N LEU A 122 -6.07 9.91 37.18
CA LEU A 122 -5.17 8.91 37.77
C LEU A 122 -5.43 7.49 37.25
N LEU A 123 -6.70 7.16 36.98
CA LEU A 123 -7.10 5.87 36.45
C LEU A 123 -7.26 5.93 34.93
N GLU A 124 -6.87 4.87 34.24
CA GLU A 124 -7.11 4.70 32.81
C GLU A 124 -8.60 4.85 32.49
N ARG A 125 -8.90 5.50 31.36
CA ARG A 125 -10.26 5.80 30.95
C ARG A 125 -10.58 5.07 29.66
N ARG A 126 -11.54 4.16 29.74
CA ARG A 126 -12.00 3.40 28.58
C ARG A 126 -13.27 4.01 28.00
N ASN A 127 -13.21 4.36 26.73
CA ASN A 127 -14.38 4.73 25.94
C ASN A 127 -14.70 3.61 24.95
N THR A 128 -15.84 2.93 25.14
CA THR A 128 -16.28 1.85 24.25
C THR A 128 -16.60 2.30 22.82
N HIS A 129 -16.83 3.60 22.60
CA HIS A 129 -17.08 4.18 21.28
C HIS A 129 -15.82 4.73 20.62
N ARG A 130 -14.71 4.82 21.37
CA ARG A 130 -13.42 5.24 20.81
C ARG A 130 -12.71 3.98 20.34
N VAL A 131 -12.37 3.95 19.07
CA VAL A 131 -11.37 3.02 18.58
C VAL A 131 -10.04 3.54 19.11
N GLU A 132 -9.50 2.86 20.12
CA GLU A 132 -8.09 2.99 20.45
C GLU A 132 -7.36 2.36 19.26
N ILE A 133 -6.60 3.18 18.52
CA ILE A 133 -5.66 2.65 17.53
C ILE A 133 -4.72 1.79 18.34
N ILE A 134 -4.92 0.47 18.27
CA ILE A 134 -3.93 -0.46 18.77
C ILE A 134 -2.70 -0.17 17.90
N SER A 135 -1.53 0.00 18.54
CA SER A 135 -0.30 0.32 17.82
C SER A 135 -0.15 -0.56 16.59
N LEU A 136 0.44 -0.02 15.51
CA LEU A 136 0.81 -0.84 14.34
C LEU A 136 1.45 -2.17 14.80
N ASP A 137 2.30 -2.08 15.82
CA ASP A 137 2.97 -3.21 16.48
C ASP A 137 2.03 -4.38 16.88
N TYR A 138 0.77 -4.11 17.25
CA TYR A 138 -0.22 -5.16 17.57
C TYR A 138 -0.85 -5.79 16.32
N GLU A 139 -1.01 -5.03 15.23
CA GLU A 139 -1.46 -5.59 13.94
C GLU A 139 -0.37 -6.49 13.32
N TYR A 140 0.90 -6.17 13.55
CA TYR A 140 2.06 -6.95 13.08
C TYR A 140 2.56 -8.02 14.07
N GLU A 141 1.91 -8.20 15.24
CA GLU A 141 2.33 -9.17 16.27
C GLU A 141 2.10 -10.65 15.87
N GLY A 142 1.65 -10.92 14.65
CA GLY A 142 1.43 -12.28 14.13
C GLY A 142 1.76 -12.51 12.64
N ASP A 143 1.98 -11.45 11.87
CA ASP A 143 2.34 -11.56 10.45
C ASP A 143 3.84 -11.39 10.30
N GLY A 144 4.54 -12.49 9.99
CA GLY A 144 5.92 -12.42 9.54
C GLY A 144 6.01 -11.48 8.33
N PHE A 145 6.88 -10.48 8.43
CA PHE A 145 7.09 -9.47 7.39
C PHE A 145 7.86 -10.10 6.20
N ASP A 146 7.27 -11.10 5.54
CA ASP A 146 7.81 -11.69 4.33
C ASP A 146 7.18 -11.02 3.11
N ILE A 147 7.60 -9.79 2.86
CA ILE A 147 7.44 -9.14 1.54
C ILE A 147 8.80 -9.09 0.88
N GLU A 148 9.42 -10.25 0.65
CA GLU A 148 10.47 -10.34 -0.36
C GLU A 148 9.77 -10.50 -1.71
N ASP A 149 9.53 -9.37 -2.39
CA ASP A 149 9.07 -9.36 -3.77
C ASP A 149 10.20 -9.82 -4.69
N THR A 150 10.31 -11.13 -4.81
CA THR A 150 11.25 -11.82 -5.72
C THR A 150 10.96 -11.56 -7.21
N SER A 151 9.91 -10.80 -7.56
CA SER A 151 9.61 -10.45 -8.95
C SER A 151 10.59 -9.43 -9.53
N THR A 152 11.31 -8.70 -8.68
CA THR A 152 12.32 -7.73 -9.11
C THR A 152 13.71 -8.08 -8.57
N PRO A 153 14.76 -8.07 -9.41
CA PRO A 153 16.12 -8.31 -8.95
C PRO A 153 16.55 -7.20 -7.98
N SER A 154 17.41 -7.55 -7.03
CA SER A 154 17.93 -6.62 -6.03
C SER A 154 18.56 -5.40 -6.70
N VAL A 155 18.54 -4.27 -6.00
CA VAL A 155 19.28 -3.06 -6.42
C VAL A 155 20.75 -3.38 -6.63
N GLU A 156 21.31 -4.31 -5.85
CA GLU A 156 22.69 -4.77 -5.98
C GLU A 156 22.91 -5.50 -7.31
N ASP A 157 22.01 -6.41 -7.69
CA ASP A 157 22.07 -7.15 -8.96
C ASP A 157 21.93 -6.23 -10.17
N GLN A 158 21.02 -5.25 -10.09
CA GLN A 158 20.82 -4.24 -11.15
C GLN A 158 22.05 -3.33 -11.35
N VAL A 159 22.84 -3.13 -10.29
CA VAL A 159 24.07 -2.35 -10.35
C VAL A 159 25.21 -3.19 -10.91
N LEU A 160 25.31 -4.47 -10.52
CA LEU A 160 26.30 -5.41 -11.06
C LEU A 160 26.15 -5.57 -12.58
N GLU A 161 24.92 -5.72 -13.09
CA GLU A 161 24.63 -5.85 -14.53
C GLU A 161 25.07 -4.63 -15.36
N LYS A 162 25.09 -3.43 -14.75
CA LYS A 162 25.54 -2.19 -15.40
C LYS A 162 27.06 -2.00 -15.38
N ILE A 163 27.75 -2.59 -14.41
CA ILE A 163 29.20 -2.43 -14.24
C ILE A 163 29.96 -3.49 -15.06
N ASP A 164 29.42 -4.70 -15.16
CA ASP A 164 30.01 -5.81 -15.91
C ASP A 164 28.91 -6.50 -16.74
N PRO A 165 28.57 -5.96 -17.92
CA PRO A 165 27.54 -6.56 -18.76
C PRO A 165 27.97 -7.96 -19.16
N GLU A 166 27.04 -8.94 -19.14
CA GLU A 166 27.35 -10.28 -19.62
C GLU A 166 27.95 -10.20 -21.04
N PRO A 167 29.06 -10.91 -21.31
CA PRO A 167 29.71 -10.85 -22.61
C PRO A 167 28.74 -11.28 -23.69
N THR A 168 28.70 -10.52 -24.77
CA THR A 168 27.88 -10.87 -25.93
C THR A 168 28.31 -12.21 -26.51
N GLU A 169 27.41 -12.91 -27.21
CA GLU A 169 27.72 -14.22 -27.81
C GLU A 169 28.98 -14.18 -28.69
N ASP A 170 29.25 -13.05 -29.35
CA ASP A 170 30.41 -12.89 -30.23
C ASP A 170 31.72 -12.69 -29.45
N GLU A 171 31.68 -11.98 -28.32
CA GLU A 171 32.82 -11.86 -27.41
C GLU A 171 33.14 -13.21 -26.75
N LEU A 172 32.12 -13.96 -26.38
CA LEU A 172 32.23 -15.32 -25.86
C LEU A 172 32.88 -16.27 -26.87
N LYS A 173 32.46 -16.19 -28.16
CA LYS A 173 33.09 -16.94 -29.26
C LYS A 173 34.56 -16.57 -29.43
N LEU A 174 34.89 -15.27 -29.41
CA LEU A 174 36.27 -14.77 -29.54
C LEU A 174 37.16 -15.25 -28.38
N GLN A 175 36.69 -15.16 -27.14
CA GLN A 175 37.43 -15.63 -25.96
C GLN A 175 37.62 -17.15 -26.00
N MET A 176 36.59 -17.91 -26.36
CA MET A 176 36.65 -19.35 -26.51
C MET A 176 37.68 -19.76 -27.58
N LEU A 177 37.65 -19.13 -28.75
CA LEU A 177 38.63 -19.38 -29.81
C LEU A 177 40.06 -19.04 -29.35
N ALA A 178 40.25 -17.89 -28.71
CA ALA A 178 41.56 -17.49 -28.18
C ALA A 178 42.09 -18.44 -27.10
N HIS A 179 41.20 -19.04 -26.30
CA HIS A 179 41.56 -20.08 -25.33
C HIS A 179 42.01 -21.36 -26.05
N PHE A 180 41.22 -21.90 -26.97
CA PHE A 180 41.55 -23.14 -27.67
C PHE A 180 42.74 -22.99 -28.62
N ASP A 181 42.95 -21.83 -29.23
CA ASP A 181 44.14 -21.56 -30.04
C ASP A 181 45.45 -21.65 -29.22
N LYS A 182 45.39 -21.31 -27.92
CA LYS A 182 46.55 -21.42 -27.01
C LYS A 182 46.70 -22.83 -26.44
N THR A 183 45.60 -23.46 -26.03
CA THR A 183 45.63 -24.74 -25.31
C THR A 183 45.71 -25.94 -26.25
N ASN A 184 44.97 -25.92 -27.36
CA ASN A 184 44.98 -26.97 -28.37
C ASN A 184 44.60 -26.41 -29.77
N PRO A 185 45.59 -25.99 -30.58
CA PRO A 185 45.37 -25.36 -31.88
C PRO A 185 44.50 -26.19 -32.84
N ARG A 186 44.50 -27.53 -32.70
CA ARG A 186 43.65 -28.41 -33.51
C ARG A 186 42.17 -28.26 -33.18
N TYR A 187 41.84 -28.09 -31.90
CA TYR A 187 40.46 -27.86 -31.48
C TYR A 187 39.99 -26.47 -31.95
N GLY A 188 40.84 -25.44 -31.85
CA GLY A 188 40.56 -24.13 -32.43
C GLY A 188 40.25 -24.20 -33.93
N GLN A 189 41.02 -24.99 -34.68
CA GLN A 189 40.77 -25.23 -36.12
C GLN A 189 39.44 -25.95 -36.37
N ILE A 190 39.13 -27.02 -35.62
CA ILE A 190 37.85 -27.75 -35.74
C ILE A 190 36.66 -26.83 -35.44
N ILE A 191 36.74 -26.01 -34.39
CA ILE A 191 35.68 -25.09 -33.98
C ILE A 191 35.43 -24.05 -35.08
N ARG A 192 36.48 -23.44 -35.66
CA ARG A 192 36.34 -22.50 -36.78
C ARG A 192 35.67 -23.12 -38.00
N LEU A 193 36.09 -24.33 -38.38
CA LEU A 193 35.50 -25.04 -39.52
C LEU A 193 34.03 -25.42 -39.26
N SER A 194 33.70 -25.82 -38.03
CA SER A 194 32.32 -26.09 -37.62
C SER A 194 31.45 -24.83 -37.63
N LEU A 195 31.99 -23.67 -37.19
CA LEU A 195 31.28 -22.39 -37.21
C LEU A 195 31.04 -21.89 -38.65
N SER A 196 31.92 -22.22 -39.59
CA SER A 196 31.73 -21.94 -41.02
C SER A 196 30.68 -22.85 -41.71
N GLY A 197 30.07 -23.79 -40.98
CA GLY A 197 29.03 -24.68 -41.51
C GLY A 197 29.56 -25.82 -42.39
N MET A 198 30.85 -26.15 -42.29
CA MET A 198 31.46 -27.25 -43.05
C MET A 198 30.94 -28.62 -42.58
N SER A 199 30.79 -29.58 -43.49
CA SER A 199 30.34 -30.93 -43.15
C SER A 199 31.38 -31.67 -42.30
N ILE A 200 30.94 -32.61 -41.45
CA ILE A 200 31.84 -33.39 -40.58
C ILE A 200 32.91 -34.14 -41.38
N ASP A 201 32.54 -34.65 -42.56
CA ASP A 201 33.46 -35.40 -43.41
C ASP A 201 34.49 -34.48 -44.08
N ASP A 202 34.09 -33.26 -44.49
CA ASP A 202 35.01 -32.24 -45.03
C ASP A 202 35.95 -31.69 -43.93
N ILE A 203 35.46 -31.57 -42.69
CA ILE A 203 36.29 -31.22 -41.54
C ILE A 203 37.35 -32.30 -41.33
N CYS A 204 36.97 -33.59 -41.38
CA CYS A 204 37.91 -34.71 -41.22
C CYS A 204 39.00 -34.71 -42.30
N ILE A 205 38.66 -34.37 -43.54
CA ILE A 205 39.61 -34.24 -44.65
C ILE A 205 40.56 -33.07 -44.39
N THR A 206 40.03 -31.92 -43.96
CA THR A 206 40.79 -30.68 -43.72
C THR A 206 41.78 -30.82 -42.56
N ILE A 207 41.42 -31.56 -41.51
CA ILE A 207 42.31 -31.86 -40.37
C ILE A 207 43.28 -33.04 -40.65
N GLY A 208 43.21 -33.66 -41.83
CA GLY A 208 44.11 -34.75 -42.24
C GLY A 208 43.92 -36.07 -41.51
N LEU A 209 42.70 -36.35 -41.00
CA LEU A 209 42.41 -37.57 -40.23
C LEU A 209 41.42 -38.49 -40.95
N LYS A 210 41.61 -39.81 -40.79
CA LYS A 210 40.62 -40.80 -41.24
C LYS A 210 39.28 -40.56 -40.55
N SER A 211 38.16 -40.74 -41.27
CA SER A 211 36.81 -40.35 -40.83
C SER A 211 36.41 -40.87 -39.45
N SER A 212 36.87 -42.06 -39.04
CA SER A 212 36.60 -42.59 -37.69
C SER A 212 37.31 -41.81 -36.58
N ARG A 213 38.61 -41.51 -36.76
CA ARG A 213 39.43 -40.75 -35.81
C ARG A 213 39.07 -39.26 -35.85
N GLY A 214 38.77 -38.71 -37.02
CA GLY A 214 38.34 -37.32 -37.16
C GLY A 214 37.02 -37.04 -36.43
N ARG A 215 36.03 -37.92 -36.55
CA ARG A 215 34.76 -37.82 -35.79
C ARG A 215 34.98 -37.88 -34.28
N GLN A 216 35.91 -38.69 -33.80
CA GLN A 216 36.26 -38.76 -32.38
C GLN A 216 36.88 -37.45 -31.89
N GLU A 217 37.83 -36.88 -32.63
CA GLU A 217 38.44 -35.59 -32.29
C GLU A 217 37.43 -34.42 -32.33
N ILE A 218 36.47 -34.45 -33.27
CA ILE A 218 35.39 -33.45 -33.33
C ILE A 218 34.49 -33.54 -32.10
N ASN A 219 34.14 -34.76 -31.65
CA ASN A 219 33.38 -34.96 -30.43
C ASN A 219 34.15 -34.51 -29.19
N ASN A 220 35.46 -34.83 -29.12
CA ASN A 220 36.31 -34.37 -28.01
C ASN A 220 36.42 -32.84 -27.98
N ALA A 221 36.51 -32.18 -29.14
CA ALA A 221 36.52 -30.73 -29.23
C ALA A 221 35.18 -30.13 -28.78
N HIS A 222 34.06 -30.75 -29.15
CA HIS A 222 32.72 -30.36 -28.69
C HIS A 222 32.58 -30.52 -27.16
N ASP A 223 33.02 -31.65 -26.60
CA ASP A 223 33.00 -31.89 -25.17
C ASP A 223 33.87 -30.88 -24.41
N ALA A 224 35.05 -30.56 -24.92
CA ALA A 224 35.92 -29.54 -24.33
C ALA A 224 35.28 -28.13 -24.36
N VAL A 225 34.53 -27.81 -25.41
CA VAL A 225 33.74 -26.56 -25.49
C VAL A 225 32.60 -26.56 -24.47
N CYS A 226 31.89 -27.68 -24.32
CA CYS A 226 30.85 -27.82 -23.30
C CYS A 226 31.44 -27.66 -21.88
N ASP A 227 32.61 -28.24 -21.61
CA ASP A 227 33.32 -28.08 -20.34
C ASP A 227 33.71 -26.62 -20.09
N TYR A 228 34.25 -25.93 -21.10
CA TYR A 228 34.65 -24.52 -21.01
C TYR A 228 33.47 -23.59 -20.71
N LEU A 229 32.33 -23.84 -21.37
CA LEU A 229 31.10 -23.05 -21.20
C LEU A 229 30.22 -23.54 -20.04
N LYS A 230 30.64 -24.58 -19.30
CA LYS A 230 29.87 -25.25 -18.24
C LYS A 230 28.48 -25.72 -18.70
N LEU A 231 28.36 -26.12 -19.96
CA LEU A 231 27.12 -26.63 -20.55
C LEU A 231 27.01 -28.14 -20.36
N ARG A 232 25.78 -28.66 -20.29
CA ARG A 232 25.56 -30.12 -20.22
C ARG A 232 26.04 -30.78 -21.53
N HIS A 233 26.81 -31.86 -21.41
CA HIS A 233 27.21 -32.68 -22.56
C HIS A 233 25.98 -33.30 -23.23
N HIS A 234 25.53 -32.71 -24.33
CA HIS A 234 24.59 -33.39 -25.21
C HIS A 234 25.35 -34.42 -26.03
N LYS A 235 25.33 -35.68 -25.59
CA LYS A 235 25.66 -36.81 -26.46
C LYS A 235 24.73 -36.73 -27.68
N LYS A 236 25.27 -36.31 -28.83
CA LYS A 236 24.56 -36.40 -30.10
C LYS A 236 24.32 -37.88 -30.37
N ASN A 237 23.08 -38.34 -30.14
CA ASN A 237 22.66 -39.66 -30.55
C ASN A 237 22.89 -39.77 -32.06
N ARG A 238 23.71 -40.76 -32.44
CA ARG A 238 23.84 -41.25 -33.82
C ARG A 238 22.43 -41.51 -34.37
N LYS A 239 22.00 -40.72 -35.35
CA LYS A 239 21.18 -41.27 -36.42
C LYS A 239 22.11 -41.85 -37.47
#